data_AF-A0A452SL56-F1
#
_entry.id   AF-A0A452SL56-F1
#
_cell.length_a   1.000
_cell.length_b   1.000
_cell.length_c   1.000
_cell.angle_alpha   90.00
_cell.angle_beta   90.00
_cell.angle_gamma   90.00
#
_symmetry.space_group_name_H-M   'P 1'
#
loop_
_entity.id
_entity.type
_entity.pdbx_description
1 polymer ?
#
loop_
_entity_poly.entity_id
_entity_poly.type
_entity_poly.pdbx_seq_one_letter_code
_entity_poly.pdbx_strand_id
1 'polypeptide(L)'
;MATQGVFPLAHVCSDTNKMTLINPQGVKLNIYKQKVEQAIKSYEKRLNKIVWRALSQEEKEKLDAYKPMRYLENKAALNRALERLNWPISLKELSMLENEILAGKMYIQQAMELQEAAKKENHLSTSQGEVGAMEVSICPPSFLS
;
A
#
# COMPACT_ATOMS: atom_id res chain seq x y z
N MET A 1 26.20 7.12 -19.79
CA MET A 1 25.54 6.15 -18.90
C MET A 1 24.27 5.69 -19.59
N ALA A 2 24.21 4.45 -20.07
CA ALA A 2 23.02 3.90 -20.71
C ALA A 2 22.08 3.33 -19.64
N THR A 3 20.89 3.88 -19.50
CA THR A 3 19.84 3.30 -18.66
C THR A 3 19.33 2.03 -19.34
N GLN A 4 19.52 0.86 -18.73
CA GLN A 4 18.90 -0.39 -19.19
C GLN A 4 17.37 -0.20 -19.17
N GLY A 5 16.76 -0.13 -20.35
CA GLY A 5 15.32 -0.05 -20.50
C GLY A 5 14.69 -1.42 -20.23
N VAL A 6 13.69 -1.47 -19.34
CA VAL A 6 12.90 -2.68 -19.13
C VAL A 6 11.79 -2.70 -20.18
N PHE A 7 11.76 -3.75 -20.99
CA PHE A 7 10.73 -3.91 -22.01
C PHE A 7 9.41 -4.35 -21.35
N PRO A 8 8.26 -3.78 -21.76
CA PRO A 8 6.97 -4.23 -21.28
C PRO A 8 6.69 -5.67 -21.73
N LEU A 9 6.17 -6.48 -20.80
CA LEU A 9 5.78 -7.86 -21.04
C LEU A 9 4.43 -7.89 -21.77
N ALA A 10 4.37 -8.52 -22.93
CA ALA A 10 3.13 -8.77 -23.64
C ALA A 10 2.63 -10.18 -23.31
N HIS A 11 1.47 -10.29 -22.65
CA HIS A 11 0.76 -11.54 -22.48
C HIS A 11 -0.32 -11.65 -23.54
N VAL A 12 -0.20 -12.60 -24.47
CA VAL A 12 -1.24 -12.92 -25.45
C VAL A 12 -2.05 -14.10 -24.92
N CYS A 13 -3.33 -13.87 -24.61
CA CYS A 13 -4.23 -14.94 -24.22
C CYS A 13 -4.65 -15.74 -25.46
N SER A 14 -4.26 -17.02 -25.50
CA SER A 14 -4.52 -17.92 -26.63
C SER A 14 -6.01 -18.07 -26.95
N ASP A 15 -6.89 -18.03 -25.94
CA ASP A 15 -8.32 -18.30 -26.10
C ASP A 15 -9.12 -17.09 -26.61
N THR A 16 -8.61 -15.87 -26.39
CA THR A 16 -9.32 -14.62 -26.72
C THR A 16 -8.59 -13.74 -27.72
N ASN A 17 -7.39 -14.15 -28.16
CA ASN A 17 -6.46 -13.38 -28.98
C ASN A 17 -6.21 -11.96 -28.44
N LYS A 18 -6.40 -11.75 -27.12
CA LYS A 18 -6.20 -10.47 -26.44
C LYS A 18 -4.75 -10.36 -25.99
N MET A 19 -4.11 -9.27 -26.36
CA MET A 19 -2.76 -8.92 -25.96
C MET A 19 -2.81 -7.91 -24.80
N THR A 20 -2.32 -8.30 -23.63
CA THR A 20 -2.16 -7.45 -22.45
C THR A 20 -0.71 -7.01 -22.35
N LEU A 21 -0.45 -5.72 -22.50
CA LEU A 21 0.87 -5.15 -22.31
C LEU A 21 1.06 -4.71 -20.85
N ILE A 22 1.92 -5.39 -20.11
CA ILE A 22 2.28 -5.10 -18.73
C ILE A 22 3.61 -4.36 -18.75
N ASN A 23 3.63 -3.09 -18.37
CA ASN A 23 4.88 -2.36 -18.11
C ASN A 23 5.27 -2.51 -16.63
N PRO A 24 6.29 -3.31 -16.28
CA PRO A 24 6.68 -3.53 -14.88
C PRO A 24 7.19 -2.24 -14.20
N GLN A 25 7.72 -1.29 -14.97
CA GLN A 25 8.18 0.01 -14.49
C GLN A 25 7.06 1.07 -14.43
N GLY A 26 5.85 0.75 -14.90
CA GLY A 26 4.74 1.68 -15.00
C GLY A 26 4.09 2.04 -13.65
N VAL A 27 4.33 1.24 -12.61
CA VAL A 27 3.75 1.47 -11.28
C VAL A 27 4.65 2.38 -10.46
N LYS A 28 4.24 3.65 -10.28
CA LYS A 28 4.94 4.61 -9.42
C LYS A 28 4.69 4.33 -7.93
N LEU A 29 5.22 3.20 -7.44
CA LEU A 29 5.04 2.72 -6.05
C LEU A 29 5.47 3.77 -5.00
N ASN A 30 6.45 4.62 -5.31
CA ASN A 30 6.88 5.68 -4.38
C ASN A 30 5.78 6.74 -4.16
N ILE A 31 5.14 7.19 -5.25
CA ILE A 31 4.04 8.17 -5.17
C ILE A 31 2.82 7.53 -4.50
N TYR A 32 2.55 6.26 -4.81
CA TYR A 32 1.49 5.50 -4.16
C TYR A 32 1.68 5.45 -2.64
N LYS A 33 2.85 5.00 -2.15
CA LYS A 33 3.16 4.94 -0.72
C LYS A 33 2.99 6.30 -0.03
N GLN A 34 3.51 7.38 -0.62
CA GLN A 34 3.35 8.73 -0.07
C GLN A 34 1.88 9.16 0.08
N LYS A 35 1.03 8.86 -0.92
CA LYS A 35 -0.40 9.17 -0.85
C LYS A 35 -1.11 8.36 0.23
N VAL A 36 -0.78 7.07 0.34
CA VAL A 36 -1.35 6.19 1.37
C VAL A 36 -0.91 6.65 2.77
N GLU A 37 0.36 7.01 2.96
CA GLU A 37 0.87 7.58 4.23
C GLU A 37 0.13 8.87 4.62
N GLN A 38 -0.14 9.76 3.65
CA GLN A 38 -0.89 10.98 3.90
C GLN A 38 -2.35 10.70 4.29
N ALA A 39 -2.99 9.71 3.66
CA ALA A 39 -4.33 9.27 4.02
C ALA A 39 -4.36 8.69 5.44
N ILE A 40 -3.41 7.80 5.78
CA ILE A 40 -3.26 7.23 7.13
C ILE A 40 -3.12 8.34 8.18
N LYS A 41 -2.23 9.31 7.96
CA LYS A 41 -2.04 10.45 8.87
C LYS A 41 -3.33 11.25 9.07
N SER A 42 -4.12 11.41 8.02
CA SER A 42 -5.41 12.11 8.07
C SER A 42 -6.45 11.32 8.88
N TYR A 43 -6.52 10.00 8.70
CA TYR A 43 -7.40 9.13 9.48
C TYR A 43 -6.98 9.03 10.95
N GLU A 44 -5.69 8.89 11.24
CA GLU A 44 -5.17 8.92 12.61
C GLU A 44 -5.52 10.23 13.31
N LYS A 45 -5.33 11.38 12.63
CA LYS A 45 -5.69 12.70 13.18
C LYS A 45 -7.19 12.81 13.46
N ARG A 46 -8.05 12.32 12.55
CA ARG A 46 -9.50 12.30 12.75
C ARG A 46 -9.90 11.41 13.92
N LEU A 47 -9.36 10.20 13.98
CA LEU A 47 -9.59 9.22 15.03
C LEU A 47 -9.22 9.78 16.41
N ASN A 48 -8.01 10.31 16.55
CA ASN A 48 -7.54 10.93 17.79
C ASN A 48 -8.44 12.10 18.21
N LYS A 49 -8.92 12.90 17.25
CA LYS A 49 -9.80 14.05 17.53
C LYS A 49 -11.19 13.63 18.00
N ILE A 50 -11.78 12.58 17.41
CA ILE A 50 -13.09 12.06 17.83
C ILE A 50 -13.00 11.53 19.25
N VAL A 51 -12.01 10.67 19.52
CA VAL A 51 -11.78 10.12 20.86
C VAL A 51 -11.50 11.22 21.87
N TRP A 52 -10.69 12.21 21.53
CA TRP A 52 -10.39 13.33 22.42
C TRP A 52 -11.62 14.17 22.79
N ARG A 53 -12.53 14.37 21.85
CA ARG A 53 -13.79 15.10 22.09
C ARG A 53 -14.77 14.30 22.95
N ALA A 54 -14.69 12.98 22.89
CA ALA A 54 -15.52 12.06 23.65
C ALA A 54 -15.15 11.99 25.14
N LEU A 55 -13.88 12.27 25.47
CA LEU A 55 -13.38 12.23 26.85
C LEU A 55 -13.76 13.48 27.64
N SER A 56 -14.20 13.29 28.89
CA SER A 56 -14.38 14.35 29.87
C SER A 56 -13.05 14.96 30.30
N GLN A 57 -13.09 16.15 30.92
CA GLN A 57 -11.89 16.80 31.44
C GLN A 57 -11.22 15.97 32.54
N GLU A 58 -12.02 15.34 33.40
CA GLU A 58 -11.55 14.45 34.46
C GLU A 58 -10.81 13.23 33.91
N GLU A 59 -11.31 12.59 32.84
CA GLU A 59 -10.63 11.45 32.24
C GLU A 59 -9.34 11.87 31.50
N LYS A 60 -9.31 13.09 30.93
CA LYS A 60 -8.08 13.64 30.33
C LYS A 60 -6.99 13.88 31.37
N GLU A 61 -7.35 14.41 32.53
CA GLU A 61 -6.45 14.62 33.67
C GLU A 61 -5.95 13.29 34.25
N LYS A 62 -6.81 12.28 34.38
CA LYS A 62 -6.39 10.93 34.81
C LYS A 62 -5.41 10.26 33.84
N LEU A 63 -5.46 10.62 32.57
CA LEU A 63 -4.57 10.13 31.53
C LEU A 63 -3.29 10.98 31.40
N ASP A 64 -3.13 12.02 32.23
CA ASP A 64 -2.08 13.06 32.15
C ASP A 64 -1.88 13.59 30.72
N ALA A 65 -3.00 13.74 30.02
CA ALA A 65 -3.00 14.16 28.62
C ALA A 65 -3.50 15.60 28.51
N TYR A 66 -2.68 16.46 27.92
CA TYR A 66 -3.04 17.84 27.57
C TYR A 66 -3.34 18.00 26.07
N LYS A 67 -3.09 16.95 25.28
CA LYS A 67 -3.31 16.91 23.83
C LYS A 67 -3.87 15.54 23.41
N PRO A 68 -4.53 15.46 22.23
CA PRO A 68 -5.00 14.19 21.69
C PRO A 68 -3.89 13.14 21.61
N MET A 69 -4.06 12.05 22.35
CA MET A 69 -3.17 10.90 22.29
C MET A 69 -3.41 10.09 21.02
N ARG A 70 -2.38 9.38 20.57
CA ARG A 70 -2.52 8.43 19.47
C ARG A 70 -3.37 7.24 19.91
N TYR A 71 -4.53 7.08 19.29
CA TYR A 71 -5.51 6.09 19.68
C TYR A 71 -4.94 4.67 19.62
N LEU A 72 -4.33 4.29 18.50
CA LEU A 72 -3.82 2.93 18.31
C LEU A 72 -2.69 2.56 19.29
N GLU A 73 -1.88 3.53 19.70
CA GLU A 73 -0.78 3.32 20.66
C GLU A 73 -1.28 3.24 22.11
N ASN A 74 -2.38 3.95 22.43
CA ASN A 74 -2.92 4.07 23.79
C ASN A 74 -4.30 3.41 23.92
N LYS A 75 -4.61 2.44 23.06
CA LYS A 75 -5.96 1.89 22.86
C LYS A 75 -6.58 1.39 24.16
N ALA A 76 -5.83 0.64 24.97
CA ALA A 76 -6.33 0.08 26.22
C ALA A 76 -6.71 1.16 27.24
N ALA A 77 -5.88 2.19 27.41
CA ALA A 77 -6.15 3.28 28.34
C ALA A 77 -7.35 4.12 27.90
N LEU A 78 -7.41 4.45 26.61
CA LEU A 78 -8.51 5.21 26.01
C LEU A 78 -9.84 4.44 26.05
N ASN A 79 -9.84 3.14 25.75
CA ASN A 79 -11.04 2.33 25.81
C ASN A 79 -11.59 2.22 27.23
N ARG A 80 -10.74 2.05 28.25
CA ARG A 80 -11.18 2.07 29.67
C ARG A 80 -11.83 3.39 30.06
N ALA A 81 -11.29 4.51 29.58
CA ALA A 81 -11.87 5.83 29.83
C ALA A 81 -13.22 5.99 29.11
N LEU A 82 -13.34 5.52 27.87
CA LEU A 82 -14.60 5.52 27.11
C LEU A 82 -15.67 4.61 27.75
N GLU A 83 -15.27 3.46 28.29
CA GLU A 83 -16.15 2.54 29.03
C GLU A 83 -16.76 3.20 30.26
N ARG A 84 -15.97 3.95 31.06
CA ARG A 84 -16.49 4.71 32.21
C ARG A 84 -17.51 5.77 31.82
N LEU A 85 -17.37 6.33 30.62
CA LEU A 85 -18.30 7.31 30.05
C LEU A 85 -19.47 6.64 29.30
N ASN A 86 -19.63 5.32 29.42
CA ASN A 86 -20.66 4.52 28.76
C ASN A 86 -20.65 4.65 27.22
N TRP A 87 -19.46 4.70 26.62
CA TRP A 87 -19.25 4.78 25.17
C TRP A 87 -20.01 5.94 24.48
N PRO A 88 -19.61 7.20 24.71
CA PRO A 88 -20.29 8.37 24.16
C PRO A 88 -20.06 8.58 22.64
N ILE A 89 -19.51 7.58 21.95
CA ILE A 89 -19.15 7.64 20.53
C ILE A 89 -19.54 6.36 19.79
N SER A 90 -19.78 6.50 18.48
CA SER A 90 -20.14 5.38 17.63
C SER A 90 -18.98 4.39 17.47
N LEU A 91 -19.17 3.17 17.98
CA LEU A 91 -18.24 2.05 17.77
C LEU A 91 -18.04 1.76 16.28
N LYS A 92 -19.09 1.93 15.45
CA LYS A 92 -19.01 1.74 14.00
C LYS A 92 -18.06 2.72 13.35
N GLU A 93 -18.16 4.02 13.67
CA GLU A 93 -17.26 5.04 13.12
C GLU A 93 -15.81 4.80 13.55
N LEU A 94 -15.59 4.45 14.81
CA LEU A 94 -14.28 4.08 15.33
C LEU A 94 -13.68 2.89 14.59
N SER A 95 -14.44 1.80 14.48
CA SER A 95 -13.98 0.57 13.84
C SER A 95 -13.66 0.78 12.36
N MET A 96 -14.48 1.56 11.63
CA MET A 96 -14.18 1.90 10.23
C MET A 96 -12.85 2.65 10.10
N LEU A 97 -12.61 3.68 10.92
CA LEU A 97 -11.34 4.43 10.88
C LEU A 97 -10.14 3.56 11.27
N GLU A 98 -10.27 2.71 12.28
CA GLU A 98 -9.23 1.77 12.68
C GLU A 98 -8.88 0.79 11.56
N ASN A 99 -9.90 0.17 10.94
CA ASN A 99 -9.72 -0.78 9.85
C ASN A 99 -9.05 -0.15 8.63
N GLU A 100 -9.46 1.06 8.24
CA GLU A 100 -8.85 1.80 7.12
C GLU A 100 -7.38 2.16 7.38
N ILE A 101 -7.03 2.51 8.62
CA ILE A 101 -5.63 2.75 8.99
C ILE A 101 -4.80 1.46 8.88
N LEU A 102 -5.34 0.33 9.37
CA LEU A 102 -4.67 -0.96 9.29
C LEU A 102 -4.50 -1.42 7.83
N ALA A 103 -5.55 -1.27 7.01
CA ALA A 103 -5.50 -1.55 5.58
C ALA A 103 -4.46 -0.68 4.87
N GLY A 104 -4.42 0.62 5.16
CA GLY A 104 -3.40 1.53 4.63
C GLY A 104 -1.97 1.09 4.97
N LYS A 105 -1.71 0.66 6.21
CA LYS A 105 -0.40 0.13 6.62
C LYS A 105 -0.04 -1.13 5.84
N MET A 106 -1.01 -2.03 5.63
CA MET A 106 -0.84 -3.23 4.82
C MET A 106 -0.49 -2.89 3.36
N TYR A 107 -1.17 -1.90 2.77
CA TYR A 107 -0.90 -1.47 1.41
C TYR A 107 0.51 -0.91 1.22
N ILE A 108 1.02 -0.16 2.19
CA ILE A 108 2.41 0.31 2.18
C ILE A 108 3.35 -0.89 2.21
N GLN A 109 3.11 -1.85 3.11
CA GLN A 109 3.92 -3.05 3.26
C GLN A 109 3.97 -3.87 1.96
N GLN A 110 2.81 -4.16 1.36
CA GLN A 110 2.71 -4.83 0.06
C GLN A 110 3.45 -4.09 -1.04
N ALA A 111 3.36 -2.75 -1.09
CA ALA A 111 4.08 -1.94 -2.06
C ALA A 111 5.61 -2.00 -1.86
N MET A 112 6.09 -2.15 -0.62
CA MET A 112 7.52 -2.37 -0.36
C MET A 112 7.97 -3.74 -0.84
N GLU A 113 7.21 -4.79 -0.54
CA GLU A 113 7.50 -6.16 -0.96
C GLU A 113 7.54 -6.29 -2.48
N LEU A 114 6.56 -5.71 -3.19
CA LEU A 114 6.56 -5.63 -4.65
C LEU A 114 7.80 -4.90 -5.19
N GLN A 115 8.17 -3.78 -4.57
CA GLN A 115 9.35 -3.02 -4.97
C GLN A 115 10.65 -3.81 -4.73
N GLU A 116 10.74 -4.59 -3.66
CA GLU A 116 11.90 -5.42 -3.36
C GLU A 116 12.00 -6.64 -4.30
N ALA A 117 10.88 -7.32 -4.55
CA ALA A 117 10.82 -8.44 -5.49
C ALA A 117 11.26 -8.00 -6.90
N ALA A 118 10.75 -6.87 -7.39
CA ALA A 118 11.14 -6.32 -8.68
C ALA A 118 12.65 -6.00 -8.77
N LYS A 119 13.27 -5.50 -7.68
CA LYS A 119 14.73 -5.27 -7.67
C LYS A 119 15.51 -6.57 -7.77
N LYS A 120 15.12 -7.62 -7.04
CA LYS A 120 15.81 -8.93 -7.03
C LYS A 120 15.79 -9.58 -8.42
N GLU A 121 14.70 -9.48 -9.15
CA GLU A 121 14.57 -10.01 -10.52
C GLU A 121 15.52 -9.32 -11.53
N ASN A 122 15.70 -8.00 -11.41
CA ASN A 122 16.67 -7.25 -12.22
C ASN A 122 18.12 -7.68 -11.96
N HIS A 123 18.46 -8.09 -10.72
CA HIS A 123 19.80 -8.57 -10.38
C HIS A 123 20.09 -9.98 -10.90
N LEU A 124 19.11 -10.89 -10.86
CA LEU A 124 19.24 -12.27 -11.37
C LEU A 124 19.39 -12.32 -12.90
N SER A 125 18.77 -11.38 -13.61
CA SER A 125 18.86 -11.24 -15.06
C SER A 125 20.28 -10.84 -15.55
N THR A 126 21.12 -10.29 -14.66
CA THR A 126 22.47 -9.83 -15.01
C THR A 126 23.54 -10.91 -14.80
N SER A 127 23.22 -12.01 -14.10
CA SER A 127 24.16 -13.11 -13.82
C SER A 127 24.08 -14.31 -14.78
N GLN A 128 23.18 -14.28 -15.76
CA GLN A 128 23.09 -15.31 -16.82
C GLN A 128 23.27 -14.65 -18.19
N GLY A 129 24.42 -14.03 -18.39
CA GLY A 129 24.86 -13.47 -19.67
C GLY A 129 26.02 -14.28 -20.26
N GLU A 130 25.85 -15.58 -20.48
CA GLU A 130 26.64 -16.30 -21.48
C GLU A 130 25.77 -16.53 -22.72
N VAL A 131 26.22 -15.89 -23.79
CA VAL A 131 25.66 -15.76 -25.13
C VAL A 131 25.38 -17.12 -25.77
N GLY A 132 24.09 -17.39 -26.01
CA GLY A 132 23.63 -18.20 -27.13
C GLY A 132 22.76 -17.30 -28.01
N ALA A 133 23.34 -16.73 -29.07
CA ALA A 133 22.59 -15.96 -30.05
C ALA A 133 21.55 -16.87 -30.71
N MET A 134 20.28 -16.64 -30.41
CA MET A 134 19.16 -17.25 -31.12
C MET A 134 18.53 -16.14 -31.94
N GLU A 135 18.99 -16.00 -33.19
CA GLU A 135 18.28 -15.24 -34.21
C GLU A 135 16.88 -15.84 -34.35
N VAL A 136 15.86 -15.14 -33.85
CA VAL A 136 14.48 -15.46 -34.18
C VAL A 136 14.17 -14.76 -35.49
N SER A 137 14.38 -15.48 -36.59
CA SER A 137 13.89 -15.08 -37.91
C SER A 137 12.36 -15.09 -37.87
N ILE A 138 11.76 -13.89 -37.86
CA ILE A 138 10.33 -13.70 -38.01
C ILE A 138 10.05 -13.71 -39.51
N CYS A 139 9.68 -14.87 -40.07
CA CYS A 139 9.07 -14.93 -41.40
C CYS A 139 7.62 -14.40 -41.31
N PRO A 140 7.26 -13.33 -42.04
CA PRO A 140 5.85 -12.93 -42.14
C PRO A 140 5.10 -13.94 -43.04
N PRO A 141 3.90 -14.41 -42.63
CA PRO A 141 3.10 -15.31 -43.45
C PRO A 141 2.51 -14.52 -44.62
N SER A 142 3.13 -14.63 -45.79
CA SER A 142 2.66 -14.03 -47.02
C SER A 142 2.25 -15.16 -47.98
N PHE A 143 0.93 -15.34 -48.10
CA PHE A 143 0.21 -15.96 -49.22
C PHE A 143 0.45 -17.46 -49.51
N LEU A 144 -0.38 -18.31 -48.89
CA LEU A 144 -0.90 -19.50 -49.58
C LEU A 144 -2.01 -19.04 -50.53
N SER A 145 -1.71 -19.02 -51.83
CA SER A 145 -2.68 -19.25 -52.89
C SER A 145 -2.06 -20.15 -53.95
#